data_AF-A0A7Y1CKW8-F1
#
_entry.id   AF-A0A7Y1CKW8-F1
#
_cell.length_a   1.000
_cell.length_b   1.000
_cell.length_c   1.000
_cell.angle_alpha   90.00
_cell.angle_beta   90.00
_cell.angle_gamma   90.00
#
_symmetry.space_group_name_H-M   'P 1'
#
loop_
_entity.id
_entity.type
_entity.pdbx_description
1 polymer ?
#
loop_
_entity_poly.entity_id
_entity_poly.type
_entity_poly.pdbx_seq_one_letter_code
_entity_poly.pdbx_strand_id
1 'polypeptide(L)' 'MTPAEAVRKAAGILGSQTALASRLDVRTPTVSQWCSGDRPVPAARALQLEALTGGEVKWGQLCPSFSWGEMVA' A
#
# COMPACT_ATOMS: atom_id res chain seq x y z
N MET A 1 -10.90 -6.20 5.82
CA MET A 1 -10.17 -5.78 4.62
C MET A 1 -8.82 -6.46 4.62
N THR A 2 -8.46 -7.14 3.54
CA THR A 2 -7.15 -7.76 3.32
C THR A 2 -6.13 -6.72 2.82
N PRO A 3 -4.81 -6.98 2.89
CA PRO A 3 -3.80 -6.09 2.32
C PRO A 3 -4.01 -5.80 0.84
N ALA A 4 -4.39 -6.82 0.08
CA ALA A 4 -4.69 -6.71 -1.34
C ALA A 4 -5.88 -5.77 -1.61
N GLU A 5 -6.95 -5.89 -0.82
CA GLU A 5 -8.10 -4.96 -0.89
C GLU A 5 -7.71 -3.53 -0.52
N ALA A 6 -6.84 -3.36 0.49
CA ALA A 6 -6.36 -2.06 0.92
C ALA A 6 -5.56 -1.35 -0.18
N VAL A 7 -4.70 -2.08 -0.91
CA VAL A 7 -3.97 -1.54 -2.08
C VAL A 7 -4.93 -1.17 -3.20
N ARG A 8 -5.95 -2.01 -3.47
CA ARG A 8 -6.97 -1.68 -4.48
C ARG A 8 -7.76 -0.43 -4.12
N LYS A 9 -8.13 -0.27 -2.84
CA LYS A 9 -8.78 0.96 -2.34
C LYS A 9 -7.87 2.17 -2.55
N ALA A 10 -6.60 2.08 -2.17
CA ALA A 10 -5.64 3.17 -2.36
C ALA A 10 -5.46 3.54 -3.84
N ALA A 11 -5.37 2.54 -4.72
CA ALA A 11 -5.31 2.77 -6.17
C ALA A 11 -6.59 3.45 -6.69
N GLY A 12 -7.76 3.10 -6.15
CA GLY A 12 -9.03 3.76 -6.47
C GLY A 12 -9.08 5.23 -6.03
N ILE A 13 -8.60 5.53 -4.83
CA ILE A 13 -8.48 6.92 -4.31
C ILE A 13 -7.57 7.76 -5.21
N LEU A 14 -6.46 7.17 -5.66
CA LEU A 14 -5.49 7.82 -6.55
C LEU A 14 -5.90 7.77 -8.04
N GLY A 15 -7.04 7.15 -8.36
CA GLY A 15 -7.63 7.04 -9.69
C GLY A 15 -7.26 5.77 -10.47
N SER A 16 -6.06 5.21 -10.29
CA SER A 16 -5.70 3.91 -10.91
C SER A 16 -4.46 3.26 -10.28
N GLN A 17 -4.23 1.97 -10.60
CA GLN A 17 -2.98 1.28 -10.25
C GLN A 17 -1.75 1.91 -10.90
N THR A 18 -1.88 2.42 -12.12
CA THR A 18 -0.79 3.15 -12.81
C THR A 18 -0.47 4.45 -12.12
N ALA A 19 -1.49 5.23 -11.72
CA ALA A 19 -1.29 6.47 -10.96
C ALA A 19 -0.60 6.18 -9.63
N LEU A 20 -1.04 5.14 -8.91
CA LEU A 20 -0.39 4.69 -7.68
C LEU A 20 1.08 4.30 -7.93
N ALA A 21 1.36 3.54 -8.99
CA ALA A 21 2.71 3.13 -9.36
C ALA A 21 3.62 4.35 -9.63
N SER A 22 3.14 5.33 -10.39
CA SER A 22 3.85 6.58 -10.66
C SER A 22 4.10 7.40 -9.40
N ARG A 23 3.13 7.51 -8.50
CA ARG A 23 3.28 8.26 -7.23
C ARG A 23 4.27 7.61 -6.27
N LEU A 24 4.40 6.28 -6.32
CA LEU A 24 5.35 5.52 -5.51
C LEU A 24 6.70 5.30 -6.18
N ASP A 25 6.88 5.74 -7.43
CA ASP A 25 8.06 5.45 -8.24
C ASP A 25 8.35 3.93 -8.28
N VAL A 26 7.32 3.14 -8.60
CA VAL A 26 7.42 1.70 -8.81
C VAL A 26 6.82 1.32 -10.15
N ARG A 27 7.12 0.10 -10.63
CA ARG A 27 6.53 -0.42 -11.85
C ARG A 27 5.09 -0.88 -11.59
N THR A 28 4.18 -0.68 -12.54
CA THR A 28 2.78 -1.14 -12.44
C THR A 28 2.62 -2.62 -12.09
N PRO A 29 3.45 -3.56 -12.61
CA PRO A 29 3.39 -4.98 -12.18
C PRO A 29 3.65 -5.17 -10.69
N THR A 30 4.45 -4.31 -10.05
CA THR A 30 4.67 -4.36 -8.60
C THR A 30 3.38 -4.04 -7.84
N VAL A 31 2.62 -3.04 -8.28
CA VAL A 31 1.30 -2.73 -7.72
C VAL A 31 0.32 -3.86 -7.98
N SER A 32 0.34 -4.45 -9.18
CA SER A 32 -0.50 -5.61 -9.51
C SER A 32 -0.22 -6.80 -8.58
N GLN A 33 1.04 -7.13 -8.31
CA GLN A 33 1.43 -8.19 -7.37
C GLN A 33 0.93 -7.93 -5.94
N TRP A 34 0.92 -6.66 -5.49
CA TRP A 34 0.33 -6.30 -4.21
C TRP A 34 -1.20 -6.45 -4.21
N CYS A 35 -1.86 -6.05 -5.30
CA CYS A 35 -3.30 -6.21 -5.49
C CYS A 35 -3.75 -7.67 -5.59
N SER A 36 -2.89 -8.57 -6.09
CA SER A 36 -3.16 -10.01 -6.15
C SER A 36 -2.81 -10.74 -4.84
N GLY A 37 -1.98 -10.13 -3.99
CA GLY A 37 -1.46 -10.76 -2.78
C GLY A 37 -0.25 -11.66 -3.02
N ASP A 38 0.22 -11.79 -4.27
CA ASP A 38 1.44 -12.53 -4.64
C ASP A 38 2.68 -12.02 -3.91
N ARG A 39 2.69 -10.71 -3.63
CA ARG A 39 3.75 -10.06 -2.87
C ARG A 39 3.14 -9.15 -1.79
N PRO A 40 3.62 -9.21 -0.54
CA PRO A 40 3.20 -8.26 0.48
C PRO A 40 3.71 -6.85 0.18
N VAL A 41 2.98 -5.83 0.63
CA VAL A 41 3.40 -4.43 0.55
C VAL A 41 4.52 -4.21 1.57
N PRO A 42 5.70 -3.70 1.16
CA PRO A 42 6.77 -3.38 2.11
C PRO A 42 6.35 -2.27 3.08
N ALA A 43 6.85 -2.30 4.32
CA ALA A 43 6.52 -1.30 5.35
C ALA A 43 6.74 0.15 4.89
N ALA A 44 7.88 0.44 4.24
CA ALA A 44 8.16 1.76 3.69
C ALA A 44 7.08 2.24 2.68
N ARG A 45 6.56 1.32 1.86
CA ARG A 45 5.51 1.64 0.88
C ARG A 45 4.13 1.77 1.54
N ALA A 46 3.88 1.02 2.61
CA ALA A 46 2.65 1.12 3.39
C ALA A 46 2.49 2.51 4.03
N LEU A 47 3.57 3.10 4.55
CA LEU A 47 3.57 4.47 5.06
C LEU A 47 3.30 5.50 3.96
N GLN A 48 3.96 5.35 2.80
CA GLN A 48 3.74 6.23 1.65
C GLN A 48 2.30 6.16 1.14
N LEU A 49 1.72 4.97 1.09
CA LEU A 49 0.33 4.74 0.72
C LEU A 49 -0.65 5.41 1.70
N GLU A 50 -0.43 5.33 3.01
CA GLU A 50 -1.27 6.04 3.97
C GLU A 50 -1.21 7.55 3.73
N ALA A 51 -0.01 8.11 3.54
CA ALA A 51 0.17 9.53 3.26
C ALA A 51 -0.52 9.96 1.94
N LEU A 52 -0.37 9.17 0.88
CA LEU A 52 -0.98 9.42 -0.43
C LEU A 52 -2.52 9.33 -0.40
N THR A 53 -3.06 8.51 0.48
CA THR A 53 -4.51 8.33 0.65
C THR A 53 -5.10 9.25 1.73
N GLY A 54 -4.30 10.15 2.32
CA GLY A 54 -4.78 11.03 3.39
C GLY A 54 -5.26 10.27 4.64
N GLY A 55 -4.74 9.06 4.89
CA GLY A 55 -5.13 8.24 6.03
C GLY A 55 -6.37 7.35 5.81
N GLU A 56 -6.97 7.35 4.61
CA GLU A 56 -8.08 6.47 4.25
C GLU A 56 -7.74 4.97 4.22
N VAL A 57 -6.46 4.67 4.01
CA VAL A 57 -5.89 3.33 4.10
C VAL A 57 -4.72 3.35 5.07
N LYS A 58 -4.82 2.59 6.17
CA LYS A 58 -3.80 2.57 7.22
C LYS A 58 -2.65 1.63 6.86
N TRP A 59 -1.42 1.97 7.25
CA TRP A 59 -0.25 1.11 7.04
C TRP A 59 -0.42 -0.29 7.65
N GLY A 60 -1.12 -0.40 8.78
CA GLY A 60 -1.39 -1.68 9.45
C GLY A 60 -2.30 -2.60 8.64
N GLN A 61 -3.12 -2.04 7.75
CA GLN A 61 -3.94 -2.81 6.81
C GLN A 61 -3.14 -3.28 5.60
N LEU A 62 -2.15 -2.48 5.18
CA LEU A 62 -1.30 -2.75 4.01
C LEU A 62 -0.17 -3.74 4.31
N CYS A 63 0.40 -3.67 5.51
CA CYS A 63 1.51 -4.53 5.93
C CYS A 63 1.27 -5.06 7.35
N PRO A 64 0.34 -6.02 7.54
CA PRO A 64 0.01 -6.56 8.85
C PRO A 64 1.12 -7.45 9.44
N SER A 65 2.01 -7.99 8.61
CA SER A 65 3.10 -8.87 9.04
C SER A 65 4.31 -8.14 9.61
N PHE A 66 4.33 -6.81 9.54
CA PHE A 66 5.44 -6.00 10.06
C PHE A 66 5.16 -5.55 11.50
N SER A 67 6.15 -5.70 12.38
CA SER A 67 6.06 -5.32 13.79
C SER A 67 6.18 -3.80 13.97
N TRP A 68 5.11 -3.06 13.67
CA TRP A 68 5.09 -1.59 13.74
C TRP A 68 5.35 -1.01 15.13
N GLY A 69 5.08 -1.78 16.20
CA GLY A 69 5.25 -1.34 17.59
C GLY A 69 6.69 -0.95 17.96
N GLU A 70 7.69 -1.40 17.18
CA GLU A 70 9.11 -1.11 17.42
C GLU A 70 9.57 0.22 16.80
N MET A 71 8.75 0.88 15.96
CA MET A 71 9.11 2.16 15.30
C MET A 71 8.61 3.42 16.03
N VAL A 72 7.90 3.30 17.16
CA VAL A 72 7.30 4.43 17.90
C VAL A 72 8.05 4.71 19.22
N ALA A 73 9.33 4.34 19.31
CA ALA A 73 10.18 4.62 20.48
C ALA A 73 10.97 5.92 20.33
#